data_AF-A0A450ZZ16-F1
#
_entry.id   AF-A0A450ZZ16-F1
#
_cell.length_a   1.000
_cell.length_b   1.000
_cell.length_c   1.000
_cell.angle_alpha   90.00
_cell.angle_beta   90.00
_cell.angle_gamma   90.00
#
_symmetry.space_group_name_H-M   'P 1'
#
loop_
_entity.id
_entity.type
_entity.pdbx_description
1 polymer ?
#
loop_
_entity_poly.entity_id
_entity_poly.type
_entity_poly.pdbx_seq_one_letter_code
_entity_poly.pdbx_strand_id
1 'polypeptide(L)'
;MCETCGCSLPTENGHPTHGDVVPAMSGNDADRNGTVSVFQGLLSENDHRAAHNLAHFREHGVLAINLMSSPGAGKTSLLEATIQHLRGKARIAVIEGDLETENDTRRIRAQGAPAVQITTGGACHLDAHMVHHALHRLDLTDIDILFIENVGNLVCPASFDLGQHHNVVLLSVAEGDDKPAKYPVMFRGADLMKRECCHPERSEGSQR
;
A
#
# COMPACT_ATOMS: atom_id res chain seq x y z
N MET A 1 19.72 15.37 32.30
CA MET A 1 20.09 14.06 31.72
C MET A 1 18.85 13.49 31.07
N CYS A 2 18.83 13.46 29.74
CA CYS A 2 17.82 12.78 28.95
C CYS A 2 18.54 11.55 28.37
N GLU A 3 18.19 10.35 28.83
CA GLU A 3 18.95 9.11 28.57
C GLU A 3 18.26 8.19 27.54
N THR A 4 17.66 8.71 26.46
CA THR A 4 17.00 7.80 25.50
C THR A 4 16.96 8.26 24.04
N CYS A 5 17.77 9.24 23.64
CA CYS A 5 17.89 9.53 22.22
C CYS A 5 19.31 10.02 21.91
N GLY A 6 20.15 9.12 21.38
CA GLY A 6 21.55 9.37 21.02
C GLY A 6 21.70 10.17 19.73
N CYS A 7 21.09 11.35 19.65
CA CYS A 7 21.20 12.24 18.50
C CYS A 7 22.12 13.43 18.84
N SER A 8 23.34 13.41 18.30
CA SER A 8 24.24 14.56 18.31
C SER A 8 23.75 15.62 17.33
N LEU A 9 23.24 16.74 17.85
CA LEU A 9 23.04 17.97 17.08
C LEU A 9 24.40 18.63 16.84
N PRO A 10 24.82 18.93 15.60
CA PRO A 10 25.97 19.79 15.37
C PRO A 10 25.55 21.26 15.47
N THR A 11 26.19 21.98 16.38
CA THR A 11 26.22 23.45 16.44
C THR A 11 27.07 24.04 15.32
N GLU A 12 26.75 25.26 14.93
CA GLU A 12 27.27 26.01 13.79
C GLU A 12 28.78 26.35 13.80
N ASN A 13 29.29 26.61 12.59
CA ASN A 13 30.40 27.48 12.15
C ASN A 13 31.61 26.78 11.50
N GLY A 14 31.84 27.11 10.22
CA GLY A 14 33.12 26.89 9.54
C GLY A 14 33.04 26.90 8.03
N HIS A 15 33.19 28.06 7.39
CA HIS A 15 33.60 28.15 5.98
C HIS A 15 35.02 27.59 5.82
N PRO A 16 35.28 26.86 4.72
CA PRO A 16 36.49 27.15 3.96
C PRO A 16 36.23 27.23 2.45
N THR A 17 36.85 28.25 1.86
CA THR A 17 37.12 28.42 0.44
C THR A 17 38.12 27.37 -0.06
N HIS A 18 37.90 26.82 -1.25
CA HIS A 18 38.85 26.67 -2.36
C HIS A 18 38.37 25.55 -3.29
N GLY A 19 38.22 25.88 -4.57
CA GLY A 19 37.91 24.91 -5.61
C GLY A 19 39.13 24.07 -5.94
N ASP A 20 38.92 22.77 -6.09
CA ASP A 20 39.80 21.88 -6.83
C ASP A 20 38.96 20.72 -7.41
N VAL A 21 38.99 20.66 -8.74
CA VAL A 21 38.80 19.54 -9.68
C VAL A 21 38.19 18.24 -9.12
N VAL A 22 36.98 17.91 -9.59
CA VAL A 22 36.33 16.59 -9.44
C VAL A 22 37.16 15.48 -10.12
N PRO A 23 37.62 14.44 -9.39
CA PRO A 23 38.10 13.21 -10.02
C PRO A 23 36.91 12.30 -10.35
N ALA A 24 36.99 11.64 -11.50
CA ALA A 24 35.98 10.71 -12.00
C ALA A 24 35.68 9.60 -10.98
N MET A 25 34.38 9.35 -10.75
CA MET A 25 33.90 8.29 -9.87
C MET A 25 34.15 6.91 -10.48
N SER A 26 35.18 6.23 -9.98
CA SER A 26 35.33 4.78 -10.15
C SER A 26 34.41 4.10 -9.13
N GLY A 27 33.32 3.47 -9.62
CA GLY A 27 32.36 2.78 -8.77
C GLY A 27 32.94 1.53 -8.12
N ASN A 28 33.00 1.51 -6.78
CA ASN A 28 33.46 0.37 -6.00
C ASN A 28 32.35 -0.69 -5.87
N ASP A 29 32.65 -1.94 -6.24
CA ASP A 29 31.74 -3.10 -6.12
C ASP A 29 31.31 -3.41 -4.67
N ALA A 30 32.05 -2.93 -3.67
CA ALA A 30 31.71 -3.08 -2.25
C ALA A 30 30.39 -2.37 -1.87
N ASP A 31 30.07 -1.24 -2.51
CA ASP A 31 28.89 -0.42 -2.21
C ASP A 31 27.60 -1.05 -2.77
N ARG A 32 27.72 -1.77 -3.90
CA ARG A 32 26.63 -2.58 -4.46
C ARG A 32 26.29 -3.76 -3.55
N ASN A 33 27.28 -4.45 -3.01
CA ASN A 33 27.06 -5.59 -2.11
C ASN A 33 26.43 -5.18 -0.77
N GLY A 34 26.82 -4.02 -0.22
CA GLY A 34 26.19 -3.47 0.98
C GLY A 34 24.74 -3.05 0.75
N THR A 35 24.46 -2.40 -0.38
CA THR A 35 23.09 -1.99 -0.74
C THR A 35 22.18 -3.21 -0.90
N VAL A 36 22.63 -4.27 -1.60
CA VAL A 36 21.84 -5.50 -1.79
C VAL A 36 21.56 -6.22 -0.47
N SER A 37 22.53 -6.30 0.45
CA SER A 37 22.34 -6.98 1.73
C SER A 37 21.35 -6.25 2.64
N VAL A 38 21.36 -4.91 2.65
CA VAL A 38 20.40 -4.10 3.40
C VAL A 38 18.99 -4.27 2.85
N PHE A 39 18.80 -4.21 1.53
CA PHE A 39 17.49 -4.43 0.90
C PHE A 39 16.93 -5.83 1.21
N GLN A 40 17.77 -6.87 1.15
CA GLN A 40 17.36 -8.23 1.52
C GLN A 40 16.99 -8.35 2.99
N GLY A 41 17.74 -7.68 3.88
CA GLY A 41 17.43 -7.62 5.31
C GLY A 41 16.07 -6.98 5.58
N LEU A 42 15.77 -5.85 4.92
CA LEU A 42 14.49 -5.16 5.06
C LEU A 42 13.31 -6.02 4.59
N LEU A 43 13.44 -6.68 3.43
CA LEU A 43 12.39 -7.59 2.93
C LEU A 43 12.20 -8.79 3.87
N SER A 44 13.28 -9.33 4.44
CA SER A 44 13.17 -10.44 5.38
C SER A 44 12.45 -10.08 6.68
N GLU A 45 12.65 -8.87 7.21
CA GLU A 45 11.93 -8.40 8.40
C GLU A 45 10.46 -8.12 8.05
N ASN A 46 10.19 -7.55 6.87
CA ASN A 46 8.82 -7.40 6.38
C ASN A 46 8.10 -8.76 6.30
N ASP A 47 8.73 -9.77 5.72
CA ASP A 47 8.15 -11.11 5.56
C ASP A 47 7.88 -11.77 6.92
N HIS A 48 8.76 -11.57 7.90
CA HIS A 48 8.53 -12.02 9.27
C HIS A 48 7.28 -11.36 9.88
N ARG A 49 7.10 -10.04 9.69
CA ARG A 49 5.87 -9.36 10.13
C ARG A 49 4.64 -9.79 9.35
N ALA A 50 4.75 -10.01 8.05
CA ALA A 50 3.66 -10.48 7.22
C ALA A 50 3.15 -11.85 7.71
N ALA A 51 4.08 -12.76 8.04
CA ALA A 51 3.74 -14.07 8.61
C ALA A 51 2.99 -13.92 9.95
N HIS A 52 3.39 -12.97 10.80
CA HIS A 52 2.69 -12.68 12.05
C HIS A 52 1.28 -12.12 11.80
N ASN A 53 1.12 -11.18 10.87
CA ASN A 53 -0.19 -10.64 10.51
C ASN A 53 -1.12 -11.75 9.97
N LEU A 54 -0.62 -12.63 9.10
CA LEU A 54 -1.38 -13.76 8.57
C LEU A 54 -1.83 -14.72 9.67
N ALA A 55 -0.95 -15.03 10.63
CA ALA A 55 -1.31 -15.85 11.78
C ALA A 55 -2.43 -15.20 12.61
N HIS A 56 -2.34 -13.88 12.82
CA HIS A 56 -3.34 -13.12 13.56
C HIS A 56 -4.71 -13.10 12.87
N PHE A 57 -4.74 -12.92 11.54
CA PHE A 57 -5.98 -13.02 10.77
C PHE A 57 -6.60 -14.41 10.84
N ARG A 58 -5.78 -15.46 10.73
CA ARG A 58 -6.25 -16.85 10.81
C ARG A 58 -6.81 -17.20 12.18
N GLU A 59 -6.18 -16.71 13.25
CA GLU A 59 -6.66 -16.89 14.63
C GLU A 59 -8.06 -16.29 14.82
N HIS A 60 -8.33 -15.14 14.21
CA HIS A 60 -9.62 -14.45 14.30
C HIS A 60 -10.62 -14.87 13.21
N GLY A 61 -10.23 -15.77 12.29
CA GLY A 61 -11.07 -16.18 11.17
C GLY A 61 -11.36 -15.08 10.15
N VAL A 62 -10.50 -14.06 10.06
CA VAL A 62 -10.68 -12.90 9.17
C VAL A 62 -10.03 -13.14 7.81
N LEU A 63 -10.80 -12.96 6.74
CA LEU A 63 -10.26 -12.96 5.38
C LEU A 63 -9.66 -11.59 5.04
N ALA A 64 -8.33 -11.49 5.11
CA ALA A 64 -7.59 -10.30 4.68
C ALA A 64 -7.30 -10.30 3.15
N ILE A 65 -7.64 -9.22 2.45
CA ILE A 65 -7.46 -9.06 0.99
C ILE A 65 -6.71 -7.75 0.71
N ASN A 66 -5.57 -7.82 0.04
CA ASN A 66 -4.81 -6.66 -0.43
C ASN A 66 -5.30 -6.24 -1.82
N LEU A 67 -5.77 -4.99 -1.94
CA LEU A 67 -6.25 -4.42 -3.19
C LEU A 67 -5.23 -3.42 -3.74
N MET A 68 -4.65 -3.75 -4.89
CA MET A 68 -3.60 -2.97 -5.56
C MET A 68 -4.09 -2.48 -6.92
N SER A 69 -3.62 -1.32 -7.36
CA SER A 69 -3.99 -0.73 -8.66
C SER A 69 -3.09 0.44 -9.02
N SER A 70 -3.27 1.02 -10.21
CA SER A 70 -2.82 2.40 -10.48
C SER A 70 -3.63 3.42 -9.67
N PRO A 71 -3.12 4.65 -9.47
CA PRO A 71 -3.94 5.77 -8.99
C PRO A 71 -5.20 5.95 -9.84
N GLY A 72 -6.34 6.23 -9.20
CA GLY A 72 -7.59 6.51 -9.90
C GLY A 72 -8.28 5.31 -10.59
N ALA A 73 -7.80 4.09 -10.38
CA ALA A 73 -8.39 2.88 -10.99
C ALA A 73 -9.78 2.50 -10.45
N GLY A 74 -10.24 3.14 -9.37
CA GLY A 74 -11.57 2.92 -8.79
C GLY A 74 -11.62 2.03 -7.55
N LYS A 75 -10.49 1.75 -6.89
CA LYS A 75 -10.42 0.89 -5.69
C LYS A 75 -11.43 1.27 -4.61
N THR A 76 -11.44 2.52 -4.16
CA THR A 76 -12.38 3.00 -3.14
C THR A 76 -13.82 2.84 -3.59
N SER A 77 -14.14 3.16 -4.84
CA SER A 77 -15.49 3.02 -5.39
C SER A 77 -15.95 1.55 -5.42
N LEU A 78 -15.03 0.63 -5.75
CA LEU A 78 -15.27 -0.80 -5.67
C LEU A 78 -15.56 -1.23 -4.22
N LEU A 79 -14.80 -0.73 -3.25
CA LEU A 79 -15.02 -1.04 -1.84
C LEU A 79 -16.34 -0.48 -1.33
N GLU A 80 -16.70 0.75 -1.68
CA GLU A 80 -18.00 1.34 -1.34
C GLU A 80 -19.16 0.46 -1.83
N ALA A 81 -19.12 0.04 -3.10
CA ALA A 81 -20.13 -0.84 -3.68
C ALA A 81 -20.14 -2.23 -3.03
N THR A 82 -18.96 -2.78 -2.73
CA THR A 82 -18.80 -4.09 -2.07
C THR A 82 -19.40 -4.08 -0.67
N ILE A 83 -19.10 -3.04 0.12
CA ILE A 83 -19.65 -2.85 1.47
C ILE A 83 -21.18 -2.81 1.39
N GLN A 84 -21.73 -1.97 0.50
CA GLN A 84 -23.18 -1.88 0.32
C GLN A 84 -23.83 -3.21 -0.05
N HIS A 85 -23.23 -3.95 -0.99
CA HIS A 85 -23.81 -5.19 -1.52
C HIS A 85 -23.74 -6.36 -0.53
N LEU A 86 -22.76 -6.33 0.38
CA LEU A 86 -22.55 -7.34 1.42
C LEU A 86 -23.10 -6.93 2.79
N ARG A 87 -23.74 -5.76 2.93
CA ARG A 87 -24.40 -5.35 4.19
C ARG A 87 -25.36 -6.45 4.67
N GLY A 88 -25.19 -6.84 5.94
CA GLY A 88 -25.98 -7.89 6.58
C GLY A 88 -25.62 -9.32 6.18
N LYS A 89 -24.64 -9.51 5.28
CA LYS A 89 -24.13 -10.84 4.87
C LYS A 89 -22.70 -11.09 5.34
N ALA A 90 -21.89 -10.05 5.45
CA ALA A 90 -20.53 -10.10 5.97
C ALA A 90 -20.20 -8.78 6.70
N ARG A 91 -19.40 -8.88 7.76
CA ARG A 91 -18.86 -7.76 8.52
C ARG A 91 -17.53 -7.35 7.90
N ILE A 92 -17.49 -6.15 7.34
CA ILE A 92 -16.36 -5.67 6.53
C ILE A 92 -15.67 -4.51 7.24
N ALA A 93 -14.34 -4.55 7.31
CA ALA A 93 -13.51 -3.42 7.67
C ALA A 93 -12.49 -3.10 6.56
N VAL A 94 -11.94 -1.89 6.59
CA VAL A 94 -10.95 -1.43 5.61
C VAL A 94 -9.74 -0.78 6.29
N ILE A 95 -8.54 -1.16 5.88
CA ILE A 95 -7.32 -0.37 6.10
C ILE A 95 -7.03 0.35 4.78
N GLU A 96 -6.83 1.66 4.84
CA GLU A 96 -6.62 2.49 3.65
C GLU A 96 -5.24 3.15 3.72
N GLY A 97 -4.46 3.01 2.64
CA GLY A 97 -3.12 3.57 2.49
C GLY A 97 -3.08 4.70 1.49
N ASP A 98 -3.00 5.93 2.00
CA ASP A 98 -2.83 7.17 1.22
C ASP A 98 -1.48 7.83 1.60
N LEU A 99 -0.98 8.69 0.72
CA LEU A 99 0.16 9.56 0.98
C LEU A 99 -0.16 10.60 2.05
N GLU A 100 -1.33 11.24 1.99
CA GLU A 100 -1.60 12.43 2.82
C GLU A 100 -3.06 12.63 3.27
N THR A 101 -4.06 12.09 2.56
CA THR A 101 -5.47 12.44 2.82
C THR A 101 -6.25 11.37 3.57
N GLU A 102 -7.34 11.75 4.25
CA GLU A 102 -8.31 10.80 4.84
C GLU A 102 -9.58 10.66 3.98
N ASN A 103 -9.55 11.10 2.73
CA ASN A 103 -10.75 11.24 1.91
C ASN A 103 -11.41 9.87 1.67
N ASP A 104 -10.61 8.87 1.32
CA ASP A 104 -11.10 7.52 1.05
C ASP A 104 -11.52 6.80 2.33
N THR A 105 -10.78 6.94 3.43
CA THR A 105 -11.21 6.48 4.76
C THR A 105 -12.57 7.05 5.17
N ARG A 106 -12.84 8.35 4.94
CA ARG A 106 -14.13 8.97 5.27
C ARG A 106 -15.27 8.43 4.41
N ARG A 107 -15.02 8.25 3.12
CA ARG A 107 -15.97 7.65 2.17
C ARG A 107 -16.39 6.25 2.59
N ILE A 108 -15.43 5.41 2.99
CA ILE A 108 -15.71 4.07 3.50
C ILE A 108 -16.54 4.10 4.78
N ARG A 109 -16.18 4.97 5.75
CA ARG A 109 -16.94 5.12 7.00
C ARG A 109 -18.37 5.58 6.75
N ALA A 110 -18.59 6.44 5.75
CA ALA A 110 -19.94 6.85 5.34
C ALA A 110 -20.78 5.67 4.80
N GLN A 111 -20.14 4.59 4.34
CA GLN A 111 -20.81 3.33 4.00
C GLN A 111 -21.06 2.42 5.21
N GLY A 112 -20.73 2.84 6.43
CA GLY A 112 -20.99 2.11 7.66
C GLY A 112 -19.99 1.00 7.99
N ALA A 113 -18.87 0.92 7.28
CA ALA A 113 -17.77 0.00 7.60
C ALA A 113 -16.71 0.69 8.48
N PRO A 114 -16.15 0.01 9.50
CA PRO A 114 -14.96 0.47 10.19
C PRO A 114 -13.82 0.67 9.19
N ALA A 115 -13.14 1.81 9.26
CA ALA A 115 -11.98 2.08 8.42
C ALA A 115 -10.85 2.76 9.19
N VAL A 116 -9.62 2.38 8.88
CA VAL A 116 -8.39 2.92 9.48
C VAL A 116 -7.48 3.47 8.40
N GLN A 117 -7.17 4.77 8.50
CA GLN A 117 -6.16 5.42 7.68
C GLN A 117 -4.76 5.02 8.13
N ILE A 118 -3.92 4.71 7.15
CA ILE A 118 -2.46 4.76 7.23
C ILE A 118 -2.00 5.91 6.33
N THR A 119 -1.31 6.88 6.92
CA THR A 119 -0.59 7.92 6.17
C THR A 119 0.83 7.44 5.95
N THR A 120 1.19 7.19 4.70
CA THR A 120 2.47 6.57 4.33
C THR A 120 3.65 7.54 4.35
N GLY A 121 3.40 8.85 4.50
CA GLY A 121 4.45 9.86 4.68
C GLY A 121 5.42 9.96 3.50
N GLY A 122 4.96 9.63 2.29
CA GLY A 122 5.76 9.62 1.06
C GLY A 122 6.14 8.22 0.56
N ALA A 123 5.87 7.14 1.31
CA ALA A 123 6.10 5.79 0.82
C ALA A 123 5.10 5.43 -0.30
N CYS A 124 5.58 4.74 -1.33
CA CYS A 124 4.80 4.36 -2.51
C CYS A 124 3.98 3.07 -2.36
N HIS A 125 3.96 2.47 -1.17
CA HIS A 125 3.31 1.20 -0.84
C HIS A 125 3.04 1.12 0.68
N LEU A 126 2.17 0.18 1.06
CA LEU A 126 2.08 -0.31 2.44
C LEU A 126 3.06 -1.46 2.65
N ASP A 127 3.60 -1.58 3.87
CA ASP A 127 4.37 -2.73 4.33
C ASP A 127 3.65 -3.46 5.50
N ALA A 128 4.15 -4.62 5.89
CA ALA A 128 3.55 -5.43 6.95
C ALA A 128 3.58 -4.75 8.32
N HIS A 129 4.55 -3.88 8.60
CA HIS A 129 4.61 -3.14 9.87
C HIS A 129 3.50 -2.09 9.95
N MET A 130 3.28 -1.35 8.87
CA MET A 130 2.21 -0.36 8.77
C MET A 130 0.84 -1.01 8.99
N VAL A 131 0.59 -2.13 8.31
CA VAL A 131 -0.66 -2.91 8.50
C VAL A 131 -0.75 -3.43 9.94
N HIS A 132 0.33 -4.00 10.47
CA HIS A 132 0.37 -4.47 11.86
C HIS A 132 -0.04 -3.38 12.86
N HIS A 133 0.48 -2.17 12.70
CA HIS A 133 0.13 -1.03 13.55
C HIS A 133 -1.34 -0.63 13.41
N ALA A 134 -1.89 -0.67 12.19
CA ALA A 134 -3.30 -0.36 11.95
C ALA A 134 -4.25 -1.41 12.57
N LEU A 135 -3.85 -2.67 12.65
CA LEU A 135 -4.66 -3.74 13.26
C LEU A 135 -4.97 -3.50 14.73
N HIS A 136 -4.09 -2.85 15.49
CA HIS A 136 -4.35 -2.49 16.89
C HIS A 136 -5.50 -1.48 17.07
N ARG A 137 -5.98 -0.87 15.98
CA ARG A 137 -7.10 0.08 15.97
C ARG A 137 -8.41 -0.55 15.49
N LEU A 138 -8.40 -1.83 15.16
CA LEU A 138 -9.56 -2.60 14.72
C LEU A 138 -9.86 -3.71 15.73
N ASP A 139 -11.14 -3.91 16.01
CA ASP A 139 -11.59 -5.10 16.73
C ASP A 139 -11.90 -6.20 15.71
N LEU A 140 -10.98 -7.16 15.57
CA LEU A 140 -11.11 -8.25 14.61
C LEU A 140 -12.16 -9.30 15.03
N THR A 141 -12.68 -9.27 16.26
CA THR A 141 -13.67 -10.25 16.72
C THR A 141 -15.02 -10.09 16.01
N ASP A 142 -15.31 -8.86 15.52
CA ASP A 142 -16.54 -8.53 14.80
C ASP A 142 -16.33 -8.31 13.30
N ILE A 143 -15.29 -8.91 12.71
CA ILE A 143 -14.95 -8.73 11.29
C ILE A 143 -14.86 -10.10 10.62
N ASP A 144 -15.44 -10.23 9.43
CA ASP A 144 -15.31 -11.43 8.59
C ASP A 144 -14.29 -11.21 7.47
N ILE A 145 -14.26 -9.99 6.90
CA ILE A 145 -13.41 -9.63 5.77
C ILE A 145 -12.74 -8.30 6.06
N LEU A 146 -11.42 -8.25 5.92
CA LEU A 146 -10.62 -7.03 5.97
C LEU A 146 -10.05 -6.72 4.59
N PHE A 147 -10.45 -5.59 4.01
CA PHE A 147 -9.78 -5.08 2.81
C PHE A 147 -8.62 -4.17 3.21
N ILE A 148 -7.47 -4.35 2.56
CA ILE A 148 -6.33 -3.45 2.64
C ILE A 148 -6.25 -2.73 1.30
N GLU A 149 -6.75 -1.50 1.23
CA GLU A 149 -6.61 -0.65 0.05
C GLU A 149 -5.19 -0.09 0.03
N ASN A 150 -4.34 -0.64 -0.85
CA ASN A 150 -2.95 -0.21 -0.96
C ASN A 150 -2.82 1.12 -1.72
N VAL A 151 -1.65 1.74 -1.62
CA VAL A 151 -1.32 2.94 -2.38
C VAL A 151 -1.48 2.65 -3.88
N GLY A 152 -2.02 3.61 -4.63
CA GLY A 152 -2.12 3.51 -6.09
C GLY A 152 -0.74 3.44 -6.74
N ASN A 153 -0.21 2.24 -6.93
CA ASN A 153 1.08 1.98 -7.58
C ASN A 153 1.14 0.54 -8.10
N LEU A 154 1.59 0.34 -9.34
CA LEU A 154 1.73 -0.98 -9.98
C LEU A 154 3.15 -1.57 -9.90
N VAL A 155 4.06 -0.94 -9.15
CA VAL A 155 5.47 -1.34 -9.03
C VAL A 155 5.80 -1.68 -7.59
N CYS A 156 5.81 -0.70 -6.68
CA CYS A 156 6.29 -0.89 -5.31
C CYS A 156 5.52 -1.98 -4.54
N PRO A 157 4.16 -2.00 -4.54
CA PRO A 157 3.42 -2.92 -3.68
C PRO A 157 3.62 -4.40 -4.04
N ALA A 158 4.07 -4.70 -5.27
CA ALA A 158 4.29 -6.07 -5.71
C ALA A 158 5.45 -6.80 -4.99
N SER A 159 6.28 -6.07 -4.24
CA SER A 159 7.45 -6.62 -3.56
C SER A 159 7.28 -6.78 -2.04
N PHE A 160 6.14 -6.38 -1.48
CA PHE A 160 5.91 -6.35 -0.04
C PHE A 160 4.68 -7.18 0.32
N ASP A 161 4.89 -8.28 1.02
CA ASP A 161 3.82 -9.04 1.64
C ASP A 161 3.31 -8.28 2.88
N LEU A 162 1.99 -8.19 3.07
CA LEU A 162 1.35 -7.58 4.23
C LEU A 162 0.79 -8.62 5.22
N GLY A 163 0.82 -9.90 4.84
CA GLY A 163 0.16 -11.00 5.55
C GLY A 163 -1.29 -11.24 5.10
N GLN A 164 -1.69 -10.69 3.95
CA GLN A 164 -2.99 -10.94 3.32
C GLN A 164 -3.13 -12.40 2.86
N HIS A 165 -4.38 -12.86 2.70
CA HIS A 165 -4.67 -14.14 2.07
C HIS A 165 -4.64 -14.05 0.55
N HIS A 166 -5.10 -12.92 0.02
CA HIS A 166 -5.21 -12.72 -1.42
C HIS A 166 -4.73 -11.35 -1.85
N ASN A 167 -4.02 -11.33 -2.98
CA ASN A 167 -3.65 -10.14 -3.72
C ASN A 167 -4.61 -9.96 -4.90
N VAL A 168 -5.34 -8.85 -4.90
CA VAL A 168 -6.27 -8.49 -5.97
C VAL A 168 -5.74 -7.25 -6.68
N VAL A 169 -5.56 -7.35 -8.00
CA VAL A 169 -5.16 -6.21 -8.83
C VAL A 169 -6.36 -5.68 -9.61
N LEU A 170 -6.66 -4.41 -9.41
CA LEU A 170 -7.66 -3.67 -10.17
C LEU A 170 -7.01 -2.91 -11.31
N LEU A 171 -7.54 -3.07 -12.52
CA LEU A 171 -7.12 -2.35 -13.72
C LEU A 171 -8.33 -1.67 -14.35
N SER A 172 -8.28 -0.35 -14.53
CA SER A 172 -9.30 0.37 -15.30
C SER A 172 -9.07 0.22 -16.80
N VAL A 173 -10.15 0.11 -17.58
CA VAL A 173 -10.09 0.10 -19.06
C VAL A 173 -9.40 1.36 -19.60
N ALA A 174 -9.56 2.50 -18.93
CA ALA A 174 -8.95 3.76 -19.35
C ALA A 174 -7.40 3.74 -19.28
N GLU A 175 -6.82 2.82 -18.50
CA GLU A 175 -5.37 2.67 -18.38
C GLU A 175 -4.74 1.95 -19.59
N GLY A 176 -5.56 1.28 -20.42
CA GLY A 176 -5.10 0.46 -21.53
C GLY A 176 -4.82 -0.99 -21.14
N ASP A 177 -4.92 -1.89 -22.12
CA ASP A 177 -4.81 -3.33 -21.95
C ASP A 177 -3.37 -3.86 -21.91
N ASP A 178 -2.38 -2.99 -22.13
CA ASP A 178 -0.95 -3.31 -22.16
C ASP A 178 -0.29 -3.45 -20.77
N LYS A 179 -1.00 -3.03 -19.72
CA LYS A 179 -0.46 -2.96 -18.34
C LYS A 179 0.03 -4.32 -17.80
N PRO A 180 -0.66 -5.45 -18.02
CA PRO A 180 -0.14 -6.75 -17.59
C PRO A 180 1.23 -7.12 -18.18
N ALA A 181 1.49 -6.75 -19.43
CA ALA A 181 2.78 -6.98 -20.07
C ALA A 181 3.87 -6.03 -19.54
N LYS A 182 3.49 -4.79 -19.19
CA LYS A 182 4.41 -3.76 -18.67
C LYS A 182 4.77 -3.95 -17.19
N TYR A 183 3.89 -4.52 -16.38
CA TYR A 183 4.08 -4.68 -14.93
C TYR A 183 4.00 -6.15 -14.49
N PRO A 184 4.81 -7.05 -15.09
CA PRO A 184 4.63 -8.49 -14.93
C PRO A 184 4.78 -8.98 -13.48
N VAL A 185 5.56 -8.30 -12.64
CA VAL A 185 5.74 -8.67 -11.23
C VAL A 185 4.42 -8.53 -10.46
N MET A 186 3.73 -7.40 -10.62
CA MET A 186 2.43 -7.12 -10.00
C MET A 186 1.37 -8.14 -10.43
N PHE A 187 1.24 -8.38 -11.74
CA PHE A 187 0.18 -9.24 -12.27
C PHE A 187 0.44 -10.73 -12.06
N ARG A 188 1.70 -11.17 -11.90
CA ARG A 188 2.02 -12.56 -11.51
C ARG A 188 1.78 -12.84 -10.04
N GLY A 189 1.90 -11.83 -9.17
CA GLY A 189 1.64 -11.94 -7.74
C GLY A 189 0.16 -11.80 -7.36
N ALA A 190 -0.72 -11.54 -8.32
CA ALA A 190 -2.15 -11.38 -8.10
C ALA A 190 -2.88 -12.73 -8.19
N ASP A 191 -3.71 -13.03 -7.20
CA ASP A 191 -4.62 -14.18 -7.21
C ASP A 191 -5.86 -13.91 -8.09
N LEU A 192 -6.24 -12.63 -8.20
CA LEU A 192 -7.36 -12.19 -9.01
C LEU A 192 -7.04 -10.85 -9.70
N MET A 193 -7.40 -10.74 -10.97
CA MET A 193 -7.37 -9.48 -11.73
C MET A 193 -8.79 -9.08 -12.11
N LYS A 194 -9.22 -7.88 -11.71
CA LYS A 194 -10.50 -7.30 -12.16
C LYS A 194 -10.24 -6.18 -13.16
N ARG A 195 -10.89 -6.25 -14.32
CA ARG A 195 -10.96 -5.15 -15.28
C ARG A 195 -12.22 -4.32 -15.00
N GLU A 196 -12.04 -3.05 -14.66
CA GLU A 196 -13.14 -2.13 -14.40
C GLU A 196 -13.41 -1.29 -15.65
N CYS A 197 -14.60 -1.46 -16.22
CA CYS A 197 -15.06 -0.62 -17.31
C CYS A 197 -15.87 0.53 -16.71
N CYS A 198 -15.22 1.68 -16.47
CA CYS A 198 -15.99 2.91 -16.35
C CYS A 198 -16.70 3.14 -17.68
N HIS A 199 -18.02 2.97 -17.73
CA HIS A 199 -18.81 3.69 -18.72
C HIS A 199 -18.87 5.13 -18.21
N PRO A 200 -18.18 6.11 -18.83
CA PRO A 200 -18.55 7.49 -18.58
C PRO A 200 -20.03 7.59 -18.95
N GLU A 201 -20.81 8.22 -18.09
CA GLU A 201 -22.22 8.50 -18.36
C GLU A 201 -22.33 8.98 -19.81
N ARG A 202 -23.20 8.32 -20.59
CA ARG A 202 -23.56 8.82 -21.91
C ARG A 202 -24.00 10.27 -21.72
N SER A 203 -23.26 11.19 -22.30
CA SER A 203 -23.76 12.53 -22.59
C SER A 203 -24.89 12.40 -23.60
N GLU A 204 -26.08 11.99 -23.15
CA GLU A 204 -27.32 12.19 -23.89
C GLU A 204 -27.65 13.68 -23.83
N GLY A 205 -27.04 14.42 -24.76
CA GLY A 205 -27.12 15.87 -24.80
C GLY A 205 -26.69 16.43 -26.15
N SER A 206 -27.13 15.84 -27.26
CA SER A 206 -27.24 16.54 -28.54
C SER A 206 -28.07 15.74 -29.55
N GLN A 207 -29.40 15.80 -29.39
CA GLN A 207 -30.34 15.75 -30.50
C GLN A 207 -31.49 16.71 -30.19
N ARG A 208 -31.34 17.95 -30.66
CA ARG A 208 -32.38 18.83 -31.23
C ARG A 208 -31.71 20.09 -31.75
#